data_AF-A0A7Y9HW76-F1
#
_entry.id   AF-A0A7Y9HW76-F1
#
_cell.length_a   1.000
_cell.length_b   1.000
_cell.length_c   1.000
_cell.angle_alpha   90.00
_cell.angle_beta   90.00
_cell.angle_gamma   90.00
#
_symmetry.space_group_name_H-M   'P 1'
#
loop_
_entity.id
_entity.type
_entity.pdbx_description
1 polymer ?
#
loop_
_entity_poly.entity_id
_entity_poly.type
_entity_poly.pdbx_seq_one_letter_code
_entity_poly.pdbx_strand_id
1 'polypeptide(L)'
;MDNLYLKLLQEFEATGLSSTKSISKFIERNFKKPKSILPSIWDKENEDAMAFLNDAMNTGHLDIKEYEIGNIGFNFNTKEFRWFDIVDIYARLTISGLEFLEKNKSNRRVITNSNAQTLAILLTVLLTGVTLIVTLNNSNSDAKVDKLQIHIREQTQQLHTLQIQLSEVTNELYLEKEAKKNPPKKP
;
A
#
# COMPACT_ATOMS: atom_id res chain seq x y z
N MET A 1 -5.64 7.96 -6.63
CA MET A 1 -6.18 8.52 -5.38
C MET A 1 -5.44 7.87 -4.23
N ASP A 2 -4.88 8.65 -3.33
CA ASP A 2 -4.32 8.11 -2.09
C ASP A 2 -5.41 7.36 -1.33
N ASN A 3 -5.10 6.16 -0.86
CA ASN A 3 -6.03 5.36 -0.06
C ASN A 3 -6.24 6.06 1.29
N LEU A 4 -7.27 6.91 1.36
CA LEU A 4 -7.61 7.71 2.54
C LEU A 4 -7.78 6.85 3.79
N TYR A 5 -8.36 5.67 3.60
CA TYR A 5 -8.52 4.68 4.64
C TYR A 5 -7.18 4.17 5.18
N LEU A 6 -6.21 3.88 4.30
CA LEU A 6 -4.85 3.54 4.73
C LEU A 6 -4.18 4.68 5.50
N LYS A 7 -4.40 5.95 5.11
CA LYS A 7 -3.90 7.11 5.86
C LYS A 7 -4.51 7.19 7.27
N LEU A 8 -5.81 6.93 7.39
CA LEU A 8 -6.48 6.85 8.69
C LEU A 8 -5.82 5.80 9.58
N LEU A 9 -5.64 4.57 9.07
CA LEU A 9 -4.99 3.49 9.85
C LEU A 9 -3.56 3.86 10.28
N GLN A 10 -2.78 4.52 9.40
CA GLN A 10 -1.44 4.99 9.73
C GLN A 10 -1.43 6.06 10.83
N GLU A 11 -2.43 6.95 10.89
CA GLU A 11 -2.56 7.93 11.98
C GLU A 11 -2.84 7.28 13.34
N PHE A 12 -3.39 6.06 13.35
CA PHE A 12 -3.66 5.27 14.54
C PHE A 12 -2.48 4.38 14.95
N GLU A 13 -1.70 3.92 13.97
CA GLU A 13 -0.48 3.17 14.23
C GLU A 13 0.50 3.94 15.13
N ALA A 14 0.68 5.24 14.86
CA ALA A 14 1.55 6.11 15.65
C ALA A 14 1.14 6.21 17.14
N THR A 15 -0.11 5.89 17.47
CA THR A 15 -0.67 5.95 18.83
C THR A 15 -0.69 4.60 19.56
N GLY A 16 -0.50 3.48 18.85
CA GLY A 16 -0.49 2.12 19.44
C GLY A 16 -1.86 1.45 19.60
N LEU A 17 -1.86 0.14 19.84
CA LEU A 17 -3.06 -0.74 19.84
C LEU A 17 -4.05 -0.47 21.00
N SER A 18 -3.59 0.06 22.13
CA SER A 18 -4.40 0.20 23.34
C SER A 18 -5.00 1.59 23.53
N SER A 19 -4.64 2.56 22.69
CA SER A 19 -5.08 3.94 22.83
C SER A 19 -6.30 4.22 21.95
N THR A 20 -7.29 4.88 22.55
CA THR A 20 -8.42 5.45 21.81
C THR A 20 -8.07 6.85 21.35
N LYS A 21 -8.39 7.19 20.11
CA LYS A 21 -8.15 8.51 19.51
C LYS A 21 -9.38 8.97 18.75
N SER A 22 -9.62 10.29 18.76
CA SER A 22 -10.70 10.89 17.97
C SER A 22 -10.38 10.80 16.48
N ILE A 23 -11.30 10.22 15.70
CA ILE A 23 -11.25 10.23 14.23
C ILE A 23 -11.87 11.50 13.66
N SER A 24 -12.61 12.28 14.45
CA SER A 24 -13.34 13.45 13.98
C SER A 24 -12.43 14.47 13.28
N LYS A 25 -11.25 14.73 13.85
CA LYS A 25 -10.25 15.62 13.23
C LYS A 25 -9.71 15.10 11.91
N PHE A 26 -9.64 13.79 11.71
CA PHE A 26 -9.26 13.22 10.43
C PHE A 26 -10.37 13.47 9.39
N ILE A 27 -11.62 13.26 9.77
CA ILE A 27 -12.77 13.48 8.88
C ILE A 27 -12.87 14.97 8.51
N GLU A 28 -12.77 15.89 9.47
CA GLU A 28 -12.77 17.34 9.24
C GLU A 28 -11.72 17.79 8.21
N ARG A 29 -10.53 17.19 8.23
CA ARG A 29 -9.44 17.55 7.30
C ARG A 29 -9.66 17.03 5.88
N ASN A 30 -10.41 15.94 5.71
CA ASN A 30 -10.48 15.21 4.45
C ASN A 30 -11.85 15.29 3.78
N PHE A 31 -12.90 15.69 4.50
CA PHE A 31 -14.26 15.83 3.98
C PHE A 31 -14.76 17.26 4.15
N LYS A 32 -15.59 17.72 3.22
CA LYS A 32 -16.15 19.06 3.28
C LYS A 32 -17.23 19.10 4.35
N LYS A 33 -17.10 20.03 5.29
CA LYS A 33 -18.22 20.35 6.19
C LYS A 33 -19.41 20.82 5.34
N PRO A 34 -20.58 20.20 5.50
CA PRO A 34 -21.78 20.67 4.83
C PRO A 34 -22.16 22.10 5.28
N LYS A 35 -22.89 22.81 4.42
CA LYS A 35 -23.23 24.23 4.63
C LYS A 35 -24.73 24.48 4.70
N SER A 36 -25.54 23.54 4.22
CA SER A 36 -26.98 23.71 4.20
C SER A 36 -27.60 23.65 5.59
N ILE A 37 -28.62 24.49 5.80
CA ILE A 37 -29.52 24.46 6.97
C ILE A 37 -30.79 23.63 6.73
N LEU A 38 -30.94 23.04 5.54
CA LEU A 38 -32.04 22.14 5.21
C LEU A 38 -31.57 20.71 5.44
N PRO A 39 -32.24 19.92 6.33
CA PRO A 39 -31.78 18.58 6.70
C PRO A 39 -31.50 17.66 5.52
N SER A 40 -32.41 17.60 4.53
CA SER A 40 -32.25 16.72 3.37
C SER A 40 -31.06 17.06 2.47
N ILE A 41 -30.71 18.35 2.35
CA ILE A 41 -29.54 18.78 1.57
C ILE A 41 -28.28 18.56 2.40
N TRP A 42 -28.37 18.80 3.70
CA TRP A 42 -27.27 18.61 4.63
C TRP A 42 -26.81 17.15 4.68
N ASP A 43 -27.76 16.21 4.78
CA ASP A 43 -27.47 14.77 4.77
C ASP A 43 -26.80 14.35 3.45
N LYS A 44 -27.25 14.90 2.33
CA LYS A 44 -26.64 14.65 1.02
C LYS A 44 -25.21 15.20 0.93
N GLU A 45 -24.96 16.39 1.47
CA GLU A 45 -23.61 16.96 1.54
C GLU A 45 -22.68 16.16 2.49
N ASN A 46 -23.25 15.43 3.46
CA ASN A 46 -22.54 14.56 4.41
C ASN A 46 -22.29 13.13 3.89
N GLU A 47 -22.99 12.72 2.82
CA GLU A 47 -23.07 11.32 2.38
C GLU A 47 -21.69 10.66 2.24
N ASP A 48 -20.72 11.33 1.61
CA ASP A 48 -19.36 10.80 1.41
C ASP A 48 -18.62 10.53 2.73
N ALA A 49 -18.77 11.41 3.72
CA ALA A 49 -18.10 11.26 5.01
C ALA A 49 -18.72 10.12 5.83
N MET A 50 -20.05 9.99 5.79
CA MET A 50 -20.76 8.89 6.44
C MET A 50 -20.49 7.55 5.77
N ALA A 51 -20.44 7.51 4.44
CA ALA A 51 -20.07 6.31 3.69
C ALA A 51 -18.67 5.83 4.09
N PHE A 52 -17.69 6.74 4.13
CA PHE A 52 -16.34 6.42 4.59
C PHE A 52 -16.30 5.87 6.02
N LEU A 53 -17.07 6.46 6.94
CA LEU A 53 -17.15 5.98 8.33
C LEU A 53 -17.79 4.61 8.42
N ASN A 54 -18.89 4.38 7.69
CA ASN A 54 -19.55 3.08 7.64
C ASN A 54 -18.60 2.00 7.09
N ASP A 55 -17.86 2.30 6.02
CA ASP A 55 -16.84 1.41 5.50
C ASP A 55 -15.77 1.12 6.55
N ALA A 56 -15.29 2.15 7.25
CA ALA A 56 -14.28 2.00 8.28
C ALA A 56 -14.76 1.11 9.45
N MET A 57 -16.03 1.23 9.87
CA MET A 57 -16.63 0.34 10.88
C MET A 57 -16.72 -1.11 10.39
N ASN A 58 -17.18 -1.31 9.15
CA ASN A 58 -17.48 -2.64 8.62
C ASN A 58 -16.24 -3.45 8.27
N THR A 59 -15.09 -2.79 8.08
CA THR A 59 -13.81 -3.48 7.80
C THR A 59 -13.27 -4.29 8.98
N GLY A 60 -13.67 -3.96 10.22
CA GLY A 60 -13.12 -4.58 11.42
C GLY A 60 -11.65 -4.28 11.69
N HIS A 61 -11.04 -3.29 11.02
CA HIS A 61 -9.67 -2.85 11.31
C HIS A 61 -9.61 -1.73 12.37
N LEU A 62 -10.70 -0.97 12.50
CA LEU A 62 -10.91 -0.02 13.58
C LEU A 62 -12.11 -0.47 14.41
N ASP A 63 -11.99 -0.38 15.72
CA ASP A 63 -13.13 -0.51 16.61
C ASP A 63 -13.62 0.91 16.95
N ILE A 64 -14.75 1.27 16.34
CA ILE A 64 -15.36 2.59 16.41
C ILE A 64 -16.63 2.49 17.25
N LYS A 65 -16.80 3.41 18.19
CA LYS A 65 -17.97 3.41 19.07
C LYS A 65 -19.20 3.92 18.32
N GLU A 66 -20.05 2.99 17.89
CA GLU A 66 -21.23 3.25 17.06
C GLU A 66 -22.20 4.30 17.63
N TYR A 67 -22.38 4.34 18.95
CA TYR A 67 -23.29 5.30 19.58
C TYR A 67 -22.87 6.76 19.38
N GLU A 68 -21.60 7.03 19.09
CA GLU A 68 -21.09 8.40 18.87
C GLU A 68 -21.48 8.91 17.48
N ILE A 69 -21.60 8.01 16.51
CA ILE A 69 -21.93 8.31 15.11
C ILE A 69 -23.38 8.77 14.97
N GLY A 70 -24.29 8.21 15.76
CA GLY A 70 -25.71 8.62 15.80
C GLY A 70 -25.93 10.08 16.23
N ASN A 71 -24.88 10.76 16.73
CA ASN A 71 -24.94 12.19 17.05
C ASN A 71 -24.56 13.10 15.88
N ILE A 72 -24.14 12.55 14.73
CA ILE A 72 -23.87 13.29 13.50
C ILE A 72 -25.16 13.42 12.70
N GLY A 73 -25.42 14.59 12.12
CA GLY A 73 -26.67 14.85 11.39
C GLY A 73 -27.67 15.67 12.21
N PHE A 74 -28.90 15.77 11.71
CA PHE A 74 -29.89 16.72 12.23
C PHE A 74 -30.60 16.13 13.43
N ASN A 75 -30.38 16.76 14.59
CA ASN A 75 -31.08 16.38 15.79
C ASN A 75 -32.44 17.06 15.84
N PHE A 76 -33.51 16.29 15.61
CA PHE A 76 -34.89 16.80 15.61
C PHE A 76 -35.34 17.34 16.98
N ASN A 77 -34.77 16.83 18.07
CA ASN A 77 -35.14 17.27 19.43
C ASN A 77 -34.51 18.63 19.76
N THR A 78 -33.23 18.83 19.42
CA THR A 78 -32.51 20.09 19.71
C THR A 78 -32.56 21.09 18.55
N LYS A 79 -32.99 20.67 17.36
CA LYS A 79 -32.96 21.43 16.10
C LYS A 79 -31.54 21.89 15.71
N GLU A 80 -30.55 21.07 16.03
CA GLU A 80 -29.13 21.39 15.81
C GLU A 80 -28.52 20.54 14.68
N PHE A 81 -27.59 21.19 13.97
CA PHE A 81 -26.73 20.56 12.98
C PHE A 81 -25.40 20.18 13.65
N ARG A 82 -25.23 18.90 13.97
CA ARG A 82 -24.00 18.35 14.55
C ARG A 82 -23.09 17.71 13.50
N TRP A 83 -21.86 18.17 13.49
CA TRP A 83 -20.80 17.69 12.60
C TRP A 83 -19.58 17.27 13.43
N PHE A 84 -18.57 16.69 12.77
CA PHE A 84 -17.34 16.20 13.40
C PHE A 84 -16.53 17.29 14.13
N ASP A 85 -16.80 18.59 13.90
CA ASP A 85 -16.19 19.67 14.67
C ASP A 85 -16.79 19.86 16.08
N ILE A 86 -17.95 19.24 16.35
CA ILE A 86 -18.67 19.32 17.62
C ILE A 86 -18.74 17.95 18.29
N VAL A 87 -18.79 16.87 17.49
CA VAL A 87 -18.92 15.49 17.98
C VAL A 87 -17.57 14.78 17.82
N ASP A 88 -16.98 14.39 18.94
CA ASP A 88 -15.84 13.49 18.96
C ASP A 88 -16.30 12.04 18.79
N ILE A 89 -15.73 11.37 17.78
CA ILE A 89 -15.90 9.95 17.55
C ILE A 89 -14.57 9.28 17.85
N TYR A 90 -14.56 8.38 18.80
CA TYR A 90 -13.38 7.65 19.22
C TYR A 90 -13.33 6.31 18.51
N ALA A 91 -12.13 6.00 18.01
CA ALA A 91 -11.79 4.69 17.52
C ALA A 91 -10.56 4.16 18.24
N ARG A 92 -10.30 2.87 18.07
CA ARG A 92 -9.01 2.24 18.38
C ARG A 92 -8.59 1.32 17.24
N LEU A 93 -7.28 1.18 17.05
CA LEU A 93 -6.74 0.22 16.09
C LEU A 93 -6.91 -1.20 16.64
N THR A 94 -7.44 -2.09 15.81
CA THR A 94 -7.55 -3.52 16.15
C THR A 94 -6.30 -4.28 15.71
N ILE A 95 -6.17 -5.54 16.16
CA ILE A 95 -5.09 -6.44 15.71
C ILE A 95 -5.16 -6.66 14.19
N SER A 96 -6.35 -6.94 13.65
CA SER A 96 -6.58 -7.08 12.21
C SER A 96 -6.19 -5.83 11.43
N GLY A 97 -6.44 -4.64 11.97
CA GLY A 97 -6.02 -3.38 11.37
C GLY A 97 -4.50 -3.21 11.31
N LEU A 98 -3.78 -3.65 12.35
CA LEU A 98 -2.32 -3.65 12.36
C LEU A 98 -1.75 -4.66 11.36
N GLU A 99 -2.30 -5.87 11.29
CA GLU A 99 -1.92 -6.89 10.31
C GLU A 99 -2.13 -6.38 8.88
N PHE A 100 -3.25 -5.70 8.63
CA PHE A 100 -3.53 -5.07 7.35
C PHE A 100 -2.49 -4.00 6.99
N LEU A 101 -2.11 -3.15 7.94
CA LEU A 101 -1.05 -2.14 7.74
C LEU A 101 0.29 -2.79 7.39
N GLU A 102 0.72 -3.78 8.16
CA GLU A 102 2.00 -4.48 7.94
C GLU A 102 2.05 -5.20 6.59
N LYS A 103 0.94 -5.84 6.18
CA LYS A 103 0.82 -6.42 4.85
C LYS A 103 0.94 -5.36 3.74
N ASN A 104 0.31 -4.20 3.91
CA ASN A 104 0.40 -3.10 2.94
C ASN A 104 1.81 -2.50 2.87
N LYS A 105 2.51 -2.36 3.99
CA LYS A 105 3.91 -1.92 4.04
C LYS A 105 4.83 -2.93 3.36
N SER A 106 4.64 -4.22 3.65
CA SER A 106 5.43 -5.30 3.06
C SER A 106 5.25 -5.36 1.55
N ASN A 107 4.01 -5.27 1.06
CA ASN A 107 3.73 -5.21 -0.38
C ASN A 107 4.41 -4.01 -1.05
N ARG A 108 4.43 -2.82 -0.41
CA ARG A 108 5.15 -1.67 -0.94
C ARG A 108 6.66 -1.89 -0.98
N ARG A 109 7.25 -2.51 0.06
CA ARG A 109 8.68 -2.85 0.11
C ARG A 109 9.09 -3.83 -0.99
N VAL A 110 8.26 -4.84 -1.27
CA VAL A 110 8.53 -5.81 -2.35
C VAL A 110 8.52 -5.13 -3.71
N ILE A 111 7.56 -4.23 -3.97
CA ILE A 111 7.49 -3.49 -5.23
C ILE A 111 8.71 -2.56 -5.41
N THR A 112 9.14 -1.86 -4.35
CA THR A 112 10.32 -1.00 -4.43
C THR A 112 11.62 -1.79 -4.61
N ASN A 113 11.76 -2.95 -3.96
CA ASN A 113 12.95 -3.80 -4.11
C ASN A 113 13.01 -4.47 -5.49
N SER A 114 11.86 -4.92 -6.03
CA SER A 114 11.78 -5.47 -7.39
C SER A 114 12.20 -4.43 -8.44
N ASN A 115 11.79 -3.17 -8.29
CA ASN A 115 12.16 -2.10 -9.21
C ASN A 115 13.65 -1.73 -9.09
N ALA A 116 14.20 -1.68 -7.88
CA ALA A 116 15.61 -1.43 -7.65
C ALA A 116 16.51 -2.56 -8.18
N GLN A 117 16.11 -3.83 -7.98
CA GLN A 117 16.81 -4.99 -8.54
C GLN A 117 16.72 -5.02 -10.06
N THR A 118 15.55 -4.74 -10.65
CA THR A 118 15.39 -4.67 -12.11
C THR A 118 16.24 -3.54 -12.72
N LEU A 119 16.29 -2.37 -12.06
CA LEU A 119 17.16 -1.26 -12.45
C LEU A 119 18.64 -1.62 -12.33
N ALA A 120 19.05 -2.29 -11.25
CA ALA A 120 20.43 -2.74 -11.06
C ALA A 120 20.85 -3.77 -12.13
N ILE A 121 19.96 -4.69 -12.50
CA ILE A 121 20.18 -5.66 -13.58
C ILE A 121 20.30 -4.93 -14.93
N LEU A 122 19.37 -4.03 -15.25
CA LEU A 122 19.43 -3.21 -16.48
C LEU A 122 20.71 -2.38 -16.58
N LEU A 123 21.14 -1.76 -15.48
CA LEU A 123 22.38 -0.98 -15.42
C LEU A 123 23.61 -1.86 -15.65
N THR A 124 23.62 -3.07 -15.05
CA THR A 124 24.72 -4.03 -15.17
C THR A 124 24.85 -4.56 -16.60
N VAL A 125 23.73 -4.86 -17.25
CA VAL A 125 23.68 -5.28 -18.68
C VAL A 125 24.19 -4.17 -19.60
N LEU A 126 23.82 -2.91 -19.35
CA LEU A 126 24.31 -1.75 -20.11
C LEU A 126 25.83 -1.57 -19.94
N LEU A 127 26.34 -1.63 -18.72
CA LEU A 127 27.76 -1.47 -18.42
C LEU A 127 28.60 -2.60 -19.03
N THR A 128 28.16 -3.85 -18.96
CA THR A 128 28.86 -4.99 -19.60
C THR A 128 28.84 -4.87 -21.12
N GLY A 129 27.72 -4.45 -21.71
CA GLY A 129 27.62 -4.21 -23.16
C GLY A 129 28.60 -3.14 -23.66
N VAL A 130 28.68 -2.00 -22.97
CA VAL A 130 29.63 -0.92 -23.32
C VAL A 130 31.08 -1.36 -23.17
N THR A 131 31.40 -2.09 -22.10
CA THR A 131 32.75 -2.61 -21.87
C THR A 131 33.16 -3.59 -22.97
N LEU A 132 32.23 -4.43 -23.45
CA LEU A 132 32.47 -5.35 -24.56
C LEU A 132 32.86 -4.62 -25.85
N ILE A 133 32.08 -3.60 -26.22
CA ILE A 133 32.28 -2.81 -27.45
C ILE A 133 33.62 -2.09 -27.41
N VAL A 134 33.95 -1.45 -26.28
CA VAL A 134 35.23 -0.74 -26.11
C VAL A 134 36.40 -1.71 -26.16
N THR A 135 36.27 -2.91 -25.59
CA THR A 135 37.38 -3.87 -25.53
C THR A 135 37.61 -4.59 -26.86
N LEU A 136 36.54 -4.89 -27.61
CA LEU A 136 36.63 -5.42 -28.98
C LEU A 136 37.28 -4.42 -29.94
N ASN A 137 36.99 -3.13 -29.79
CA ASN A 137 37.63 -2.09 -30.61
C ASN A 137 39.11 -1.86 -30.28
N ASN A 138 39.60 -2.31 -29.11
CA ASN A 138 40.92 -1.93 -28.61
C ASN A 138 41.90 -3.10 -28.41
N SER A 139 41.53 -4.34 -28.78
CA SER A 139 42.35 -5.54 -28.55
C SER A 139 42.85 -6.19 -29.84
N ASN A 140 44.09 -5.88 -30.24
CA ASN A 140 44.84 -6.50 -31.34
C ASN A 140 45.64 -7.77 -30.91
N SER A 141 45.26 -8.44 -29.81
CA SER A 141 46.00 -9.59 -29.26
C SER A 141 45.08 -10.76 -28.93
N ASP A 142 45.23 -11.85 -29.68
CA ASP A 142 44.39 -13.07 -29.60
C ASP A 142 44.29 -13.65 -28.18
N ALA A 143 45.39 -13.67 -27.42
CA ALA A 143 45.38 -14.20 -26.05
C ALA A 143 44.54 -13.36 -25.06
N LYS A 144 44.43 -12.05 -25.28
CA LYS A 144 43.54 -11.18 -24.49
C LYS A 144 42.09 -11.38 -24.91
N VAL A 145 41.85 -11.56 -26.21
CA VAL A 145 40.52 -11.87 -26.75
C VAL A 145 39.98 -13.17 -26.15
N ASP A 146 40.78 -14.24 -26.09
CA ASP A 146 40.36 -15.52 -25.51
C ASP A 146 40.00 -15.40 -24.02
N LYS A 147 40.83 -14.69 -23.24
CA LYS A 147 40.56 -14.46 -21.82
C LYS A 147 39.30 -13.63 -21.60
N LEU A 148 39.06 -12.64 -22.46
CA LEU A 148 37.83 -11.84 -22.45
C LEU A 148 36.61 -12.69 -22.84
N GLN A 149 36.70 -13.53 -23.86
CA GLN A 149 35.61 -14.43 -24.24
C GLN A 149 35.22 -15.38 -23.10
N ILE A 150 36.20 -15.91 -22.37
CA ILE A 150 35.95 -16.73 -21.18
C ILE A 150 35.20 -15.92 -20.13
N HIS A 151 35.68 -14.70 -19.82
CA HIS A 151 35.03 -13.85 -18.81
C HIS A 151 33.60 -13.44 -19.21
N ILE A 152 33.37 -13.14 -20.49
CA ILE A 152 32.05 -12.84 -21.05
C ILE A 152 31.12 -14.04 -20.90
N ARG A 153 31.62 -15.26 -21.15
CA ARG A 153 30.86 -16.48 -21.00
C ARG A 153 30.46 -16.72 -19.54
N GLU A 154 31.38 -16.50 -18.60
CA GLU A 154 31.11 -16.58 -17.16
C GLU A 154 30.05 -15.55 -16.73
N GLN A 155 30.18 -14.29 -17.15
CA GLN A 155 29.18 -13.25 -16.85
C GLN A 155 27.81 -13.56 -17.47
N THR A 156 27.79 -14.11 -18.69
CA THR A 156 26.55 -14.53 -19.36
C THR A 156 25.88 -15.68 -18.60
N GLN A 157 26.64 -16.65 -18.10
CA GLN A 157 26.12 -17.73 -17.28
C GLN A 157 25.58 -17.23 -15.93
N GLN A 158 26.26 -16.29 -15.29
CA GLN A 158 25.78 -15.65 -14.07
C GLN A 158 24.47 -14.90 -14.30
N LEU A 159 24.37 -14.14 -15.39
CA LEU A 159 23.13 -13.45 -15.79
C LEU A 159 21.98 -14.44 -16.04
N HIS A 160 22.24 -15.53 -16.75
CA HIS A 160 21.22 -16.55 -17.02
C HIS A 160 20.73 -17.23 -15.73
N THR A 161 21.65 -17.51 -14.79
CA THR A 161 21.30 -18.08 -13.47
C THR A 161 20.40 -17.12 -12.68
N LEU A 162 20.74 -15.84 -12.67
CA LEU A 162 19.92 -14.81 -12.01
C LEU A 162 18.55 -14.67 -12.68
N GLN A 163 18.45 -14.74 -14.01
CA GLN A 163 17.18 -14.72 -14.72
C GLN A 163 16.29 -15.92 -14.34
N ILE A 164 16.86 -17.12 -14.22
CA ILE A 164 16.13 -18.31 -13.76
C ILE A 164 15.59 -18.08 -12.35
N GLN A 165 16.46 -17.68 -11.41
CA GLN A 165 16.05 -17.43 -10.01
C GLN A 165 14.94 -16.38 -9.91
N LEU A 166 15.02 -15.32 -10.73
CA LEU A 166 13.99 -14.29 -10.76
C LEU A 166 12.66 -14.85 -11.30
N SER A 167 12.70 -15.72 -12.31
CA SER A 167 11.52 -16.37 -12.86
C SER A 167 10.87 -17.34 -11.86
N GLU A 168 11.67 -18.07 -11.08
CA GLU A 168 11.21 -18.97 -10.03
C GLU A 168 10.48 -18.20 -8.93
N VAL A 169 11.10 -17.14 -8.40
CA VAL A 169 10.47 -16.26 -7.39
C VAL A 169 9.18 -15.64 -7.92
N THR A 170 9.15 -15.25 -9.20
CA THR A 170 7.95 -14.69 -9.82
C THR A 170 6.82 -15.71 -9.92
N ASN A 171 7.14 -16.96 -10.28
CA ASN A 171 6.19 -18.06 -10.35
C ASN A 171 5.67 -18.44 -8.95
N GLU A 172 6.53 -18.51 -7.94
CA GLU A 172 6.11 -18.74 -6.55
C GLU A 172 5.14 -17.67 -6.07
N LEU A 173 5.43 -16.39 -6.33
CA LEU A 173 4.54 -15.28 -6.01
C LEU A 173 3.20 -15.35 -6.76
N TYR A 174 3.19 -15.84 -7.99
CA TYR A 174 1.96 -16.06 -8.75
C TYR A 174 1.12 -17.20 -8.15
N LEU A 175 1.75 -18.34 -7.85
CA LEU A 175 1.09 -19.49 -7.22
C LEU A 175 0.55 -19.14 -5.83
N GLU A 176 1.28 -18.36 -5.03
CA GLU A 176 0.81 -17.91 -3.72
C GLU A 176 -0.44 -17.01 -3.84
N LYS A 177 -0.51 -16.17 -4.88
CA LYS A 177 -1.70 -15.34 -5.17
C LYS A 177 -2.89 -16.18 -5.64
N GLU A 178 -2.66 -17.18 -6.48
CA GLU A 178 -3.69 -18.12 -6.93
C GLU A 178 -4.26 -18.94 -5.76
N ALA A 179 -3.39 -19.48 -4.89
CA ALA A 179 -3.80 -20.25 -3.71
C ALA A 179 -4.65 -19.42 -2.74
N LYS A 180 -4.36 -18.11 -2.59
CA LYS A 180 -5.15 -17.20 -1.76
C LYS A 180 -6.52 -16.86 -2.37
N LYS A 181 -6.70 -16.96 -3.69
CA LYS A 181 -8.00 -16.75 -4.35
C LYS A 181 -8.92 -17.96 -4.22
N ASN A 182 -8.34 -19.16 -4.21
CA ASN A 182 -9.09 -20.42 -4.14
C ASN A 182 -8.68 -21.22 -2.89
N PRO A 183 -9.06 -20.78 -1.68
CA PRO A 183 -8.70 -21.50 -0.47
C PRO A 183 -9.29 -22.92 -0.52
N PRO A 184 -8.51 -23.95 -0.14
CA PRO A 184 -8.99 -25.32 -0.15
C PRO A 184 -10.23 -25.44 0.73
N LYS A 185 -11.32 -26.00 0.18
CA LYS A 185 -12.52 -26.31 0.97
C LYS A 185 -12.12 -27.26 2.09
N LYS A 186 -12.33 -26.84 3.34
CA LYS A 186 -12.11 -27.70 4.51
C LYS A 186 -12.94 -28.99 4.34
N PRO A 187 -12.35 -30.16 4.61
CA PRO A 187 -13.07 -31.43 4.59
C PRO A 187 -14.18 -31.48 5.64
#